data_AF-A0A8S3DLH2-F1
#
_entry.id   AF-A0A8S3DLH2-F1
#
_cell.length_a   1.000
_cell.length_b   1.000
_cell.length_c   1.000
_cell.angle_alpha   90.00
_cell.angle_beta   90.00
_cell.angle_gamma   90.00
#
_symmetry.space_group_name_H-M   'P 1'
#
loop_
_entity.id
_entity.type
_entity.pdbx_description
1 polymer ?
#
loop_
_entity_poly.entity_id
_entity_poly.type
_entity_poly.pdbx_seq_one_letter_code
_entity_poly.pdbx_strand_id
1 'polypeptide(L)' 'AALGGALLWTAWFGFNAGSALQSGSLAVSTVVATQRSAVCSGVIWLIISWIRHKPSATAVLNGVIAGLAGITPASGYIDP' A
#
# COMPACT_ATOMS: atom_id res chain seq x y z
N ALA A 1 -3.85 15.30 -6.56
CA ALA A 1 -2.94 14.24 -6.09
C ALA A 1 -3.45 13.55 -4.81
N ALA A 2 -3.59 14.27 -3.69
CA ALA A 2 -3.98 13.67 -2.40
C ALA A 2 -5.33 12.90 -2.44
N LEU A 3 -6.39 13.50 -3.00
CA LEU A 3 -7.69 12.82 -3.14
C LEU A 3 -7.58 11.54 -3.97
N GLY A 4 -6.91 11.60 -5.12
CA GLY A 4 -6.68 10.42 -5.96
C GLY A 4 -5.88 9.33 -5.25
N GLY A 5 -4.82 9.70 -4.52
CA GLY A 5 -4.06 8.76 -3.70
C GLY A 5 -4.89 8.12 -2.58
N ALA A 6 -5.74 8.90 -1.90
CA ALA A 6 -6.64 8.38 -0.87
C ALA A 6 -7.69 7.43 -1.44
N LEU A 7 -8.25 7.74 -2.61
CA LEU A 7 -9.19 6.87 -3.31
C LEU A 7 -8.52 5.57 -3.77
N LEU A 8 -7.31 5.63 -4.33
CA LEU A 8 -6.54 4.46 -4.73
C LEU A 8 -6.19 3.58 -3.53
N TRP A 9 -5.73 4.18 -2.43
CA TRP A 9 -5.43 3.43 -1.21
C TRP A 9 -6.68 2.73 -0.68
N THR A 10 -7.80 3.45 -0.57
CA THR A 10 -9.07 2.87 -0.08
C THR A 10 -9.56 1.76 -1.01
N ALA A 11 -9.47 1.94 -2.33
CA ALA A 11 -9.86 0.93 -3.30
C ALA A 11 -8.98 -0.34 -3.23
N TRP A 12 -7.72 -0.21 -2.81
CA TRP A 12 -6.78 -1.34 -2.72
C TRP A 12 -7.13 -2.36 -1.64
N PHE A 13 -7.94 -1.99 -0.64
CA PHE A 13 -8.56 -2.94 0.29
C PHE A 13 -9.37 -4.00 -0.48
N GLY A 14 -10.30 -3.55 -1.32
CA GLY A 14 -11.14 -4.43 -2.12
C GLY A 14 -10.37 -5.12 -3.24
N PHE A 15 -9.39 -4.45 -3.84
CA PHE A 15 -8.58 -5.01 -4.92
C PHE A 15 -7.82 -6.26 -4.46
N ASN A 16 -7.06 -6.16 -3.36
CA ASN A 16 -6.28 -7.28 -2.87
C ASN A 16 -7.16 -8.27 -2.07
N ALA A 17 -7.96 -7.80 -1.10
CA ALA A 17 -8.75 -8.72 -0.28
C ALA A 17 -9.84 -9.44 -1.07
N GLY A 18 -10.46 -8.75 -2.04
CA GLY A 18 -11.47 -9.32 -2.93
C GLY A 18 -10.91 -10.39 -3.87
N SER A 19 -9.59 -10.37 -4.14
CA SER A 19 -8.93 -11.44 -4.89
C SER A 19 -8.94 -12.80 -4.16
N ALA A 20 -9.30 -12.83 -2.87
CA ALA A 20 -9.54 -14.08 -2.15
C ALA A 20 -10.87 -14.77 -2.56
N LEU A 21 -11.78 -14.07 -3.25
CA LEU A 21 -13.09 -14.56 -3.73
C LEU A 21 -14.06 -15.08 -2.65
N GLN A 22 -13.69 -14.97 -1.37
CA GLN A 22 -14.49 -15.31 -0.22
C GLN A 22 -14.08 -14.42 0.97
N SER A 23 -14.98 -14.25 1.93
CA SER A 23 -14.61 -13.72 3.23
C SER A 23 -13.91 -14.80 4.06
N GLY A 24 -12.96 -14.40 4.91
CA GLY A 24 -12.24 -15.33 5.77
C GLY A 24 -10.85 -14.86 6.15
N SER A 25 -10.08 -15.76 6.77
CA SER A 25 -8.73 -15.48 7.26
C SER A 25 -7.79 -15.01 6.15
N LEU A 26 -7.89 -15.59 4.95
CA LEU A 26 -7.07 -15.18 3.81
C LEU A 26 -7.33 -13.73 3.43
N ALA A 27 -8.60 -13.33 3.25
CA ALA A 27 -8.96 -11.95 2.92
C ALA A 27 -8.46 -10.96 3.97
N VAL A 28 -8.56 -11.31 5.27
CA VAL A 28 -8.04 -10.50 6.37
C VAL A 28 -6.52 -10.37 6.30
N SER A 29 -5.80 -11.49 6.13
CA SER A 29 -4.33 -11.50 5.99
C SER A 29 -3.88 -10.58 4.86
N THR A 30 -4.54 -10.69 3.71
CA THR A 30 -4.29 -9.87 2.52
C THR A 30 -4.47 -8.37 2.79
N VAL A 31 -5.52 -7.96 3.53
CA VAL A 31 -5.67 -6.54 3.93
C VAL A 31 -4.48 -6.08 4.78
N VAL A 32 -4.07 -6.89 5.75
CA VAL A 32 -2.98 -6.54 6.67
C VAL A 32 -1.66 -6.40 5.92
N ALA A 33 -1.31 -7.34 5.04
CA ALA A 33 -0.12 -7.28 4.19
C ALA A 33 -0.15 -6.01 3.30
N THR A 34 -1.30 -5.72 2.70
CA THR A 34 -1.50 -4.56 1.82
C THR A 34 -1.23 -3.25 2.54
N GLN A 35 -1.81 -3.07 3.73
CA GLN A 35 -1.66 -1.84 4.51
C GLN A 35 -0.24 -1.67 5.05
N ARG A 36 0.39 -2.76 5.50
CA ARG A 36 1.78 -2.70 5.96
C ARG A 36 2.72 -2.30 4.84
N SER A 37 2.61 -2.93 3.66
CA SER A 37 3.43 -2.55 2.50
C SER A 37 3.25 -1.09 2.10
N ALA A 38 1.99 -0.61 2.04
CA ALA A 38 1.67 0.78 1.72
C ALA A 38 2.35 1.78 2.67
N VAL A 39 2.23 1.55 3.99
CA VAL A 39 2.83 2.42 5.01
C VAL A 39 4.35 2.33 4.98
N CYS A 40 4.94 1.13 4.93
CA CYS A 40 6.38 0.94 4.88
C CYS A 40 7.00 1.66 3.68
N SER A 41 6.45 1.46 2.47
CA SER A 41 6.93 2.12 1.26
C SER A 41 6.71 3.63 1.31
N GLY A 42 5.56 4.10 1.84
CA GLY A 42 5.30 5.53 2.04
C GLY A 42 6.33 6.20 2.96
N VAL A 43 6.69 5.55 4.08
CA VAL A 43 7.72 6.02 5.02
C VAL A 43 9.12 5.99 4.38
N ILE A 44 9.46 4.93 3.65
CA ILE A 44 10.73 4.86 2.90
C ILE A 44 10.85 6.05 1.93
N TRP A 45 9.78 6.35 1.18
CA TRP A 45 9.77 7.49 0.27
C TRP A 45 9.77 8.85 0.98
N LEU A 46 9.17 8.96 2.17
CA LEU A 46 9.32 10.14 3.01
C LEU A 46 10.80 10.36 3.36
N ILE A 47 11.47 9.32 3.87
CA ILE A 47 12.89 9.36 4.26
C ILE A 47 13.77 9.70 3.06
N ILE A 48 13.57 9.03 1.92
CA ILE A 48 14.31 9.32 0.68
C ILE A 48 14.11 10.78 0.24
N SER A 49 12.88 11.29 0.32
CA SER A 49 12.59 12.68 -0.05
C SER A 49 13.31 13.69 0.85
N TRP A 50 13.43 13.37 2.14
CA TRP A 50 14.08 14.20 3.15
C TRP A 50 15.61 14.18 3.02
N ILE A 51 16.20 13.03 2.67
CA ILE A 51 17.64 12.93 2.45
C ILE A 51 18.05 13.72 1.19
N ARG A 52 17.23 13.69 0.14
CA ARG A 52 17.54 14.37 -1.12
C ARG A 52 17.26 15.87 -1.07
N HIS A 53 16.09 16.25 -0.56
CA HIS A 53 15.61 17.64 -0.53
C HIS A 53 14.72 17.88 0.70
N LYS A 54 13.65 18.67 0.55
CA LYS A 54 12.63 18.87 1.59
C LYS A 54 11.61 17.73 1.54
N PRO A 55 11.01 17.35 2.69
CA PRO A 55 9.92 16.38 2.74
C PRO A 55 8.82 16.71 1.72
N SER A 56 8.39 15.70 0.97
CA SER A 56 7.41 15.87 -0.12
C SER A 56 6.20 14.96 0.05
N ALA A 57 5.02 15.56 0.14
CA ALA A 57 3.75 14.82 0.20
C ALA A 57 3.50 14.00 -1.06
N THR A 58 3.91 14.49 -2.24
CA THR A 58 3.76 13.72 -3.50
C THR A 58 4.70 12.54 -3.54
N ALA A 59 5.91 12.64 -2.97
CA ALA A 59 6.82 11.51 -2.84
C ALA A 59 6.22 10.42 -1.93
N VAL A 60 5.64 10.80 -0.79
CA VAL A 60 4.95 9.86 0.11
C VAL A 60 3.78 9.18 -0.60
N LEU A 61 2.92 9.93 -1.28
CA LEU A 61 1.78 9.36 -2.00
C LEU A 61 2.21 8.37 -3.10
N ASN A 62 3.25 8.71 -3.86
CA ASN A 62 3.81 7.80 -4.86
C ASN A 62 4.43 6.55 -4.20
N GLY A 63 5.09 6.72 -3.06
CA GLY A 63 5.64 5.61 -2.28
C GLY A 63 4.56 4.65 -1.76
N VAL A 64 3.47 5.19 -1.24
CA VAL A 64 2.28 4.39 -0.84
C VAL A 64 1.77 3.58 -2.01
N ILE A 65 1.55 4.21 -3.17
CA ILE A 65 1.04 3.52 -4.38
C ILE A 65 2.05 2.47 -4.87
N ALA A 66 3.35 2.76 -4.81
CA ALA A 66 4.39 1.78 -5.15
C ALA A 66 4.36 0.56 -4.23
N GLY A 67 4.15 0.74 -2.93
CA GLY A 67 4.01 -0.36 -1.97
C GLY A 67 2.76 -1.21 -2.22
N LEU A 68 1.64 -0.56 -2.52
CA LEU A 68 0.37 -1.21 -2.89
C LEU A 68 0.52 -2.03 -4.18
N ALA A 69 1.12 -1.46 -5.22
CA ALA A 69 1.39 -2.17 -6.47
C ALA A 69 2.35 -3.35 -6.26
N GLY A 70 3.42 -3.14 -5.48
CA GLY A 70 4.45 -4.17 -5.22
C GLY A 70 3.93 -5.38 -4.43
N ILE A 71 3.04 -5.18 -3.45
CA ILE A 71 2.50 -6.27 -2.63
C ILE A 71 1.38 -7.04 -3.32
N THR A 72 0.71 -6.44 -4.31
CA THR A 72 -0.45 -7.01 -5.02
C THR A 72 -0.28 -8.50 -5.38
N PRO A 73 0.79 -8.92 -6.11
CA PRO A 73 0.93 -10.33 -6.50
C PRO A 73 1.24 -11.28 -5.34
N ALA A 74 1.72 -10.78 -4.19
CA ALA A 74 2.16 -11.58 -3.05
C ALA A 74 1.20 -11.55 -1.86
N SER A 75 0.22 -10.64 -1.87
CA SER A 75 -0.56 -10.26 -0.68
C SER A 75 -1.33 -11.40 -0.01
N GLY A 76 -1.68 -12.48 -0.73
CA GLY A 76 -2.31 -13.69 -0.19
C GLY A 76 -1.37 -14.89 -0.01
N TYR A 77 -0.08 -14.73 -0.22
CA TYR A 77 0.91 -15.83 -0.26
C TYR A 77 2.05 -15.68 0.75
N ILE A 78 2.18 -14.52 1.38
CA ILE A 78 3.20 -14.25 2.39
C ILE A 78 2.54 -13.94 3.72
N ASP A 79 3.23 -14.27 4.80
CA ASP A 79 2.81 -13.83 6.12
C ASP A 79 2.89 -12.30 6.16
N PRO A 80 1.84 -11.65 6.66
CA PRO A 80 1.77 -10.21 6.59
C PRO A 80 2.85 -9.60 7.47
#